data_AF-A0A9D9DKW6-F1
#
_entry.id   AF-A0A9D9DKW6-F1
#
_cell.length_a   1.000
_cell.length_b   1.000
_cell.length_c   1.000
_cell.angle_alpha   90.00
_cell.angle_beta   90.00
_cell.angle_gamma   90.00
#
_symmetry.space_group_name_H-M   'P 1'
#
loop_
_entity.id
_entity.type
_entity.pdbx_description
1 polymer ?
#
loop_
_entity_poly.entity_id
_entity_poly.type
_entity_poly.pdbx_seq_one_letter_code
_entity_poly.pdbx_strand_id
1 'polypeptide(L)'
;MEGKFIIYQILLRVFANTNRKCVSGGSLRLNGSGKFSGMSRKVLESLRKFGVTHIWYTGIIEHATATPFGQIGLKGDNRLVVKGEAGSPYAIKDYYDVNPCLADNPASRMEEFEAMVERTHKAHLKVILDFVPNHLSRVYGSDVNPAPGFGTEDDTSVAFSADNNFYYLPGEHFNAANITDDKALMDSYSEFPAKVTGNDCFTASPGRNDWYETVKLNYGIDYANGGQTHFDPMPRTWKMMLDVLLYWCG
;
A
#
# COMPACT_ATOMS: atom_id res chain seq x y z
N MET A 1 -1.84 -22.97 -30.29
CA MET A 1 -0.92 -21.84 -30.09
C MET A 1 -1.45 -21.04 -28.92
N GLU A 2 -0.78 -21.11 -27.77
CA GLU A 2 -1.01 -20.12 -26.70
C GLU A 2 -0.64 -18.75 -27.27
N GLY A 3 -1.59 -17.81 -27.26
CA GLY A 3 -1.40 -16.47 -27.82
C GLY A 3 -0.38 -15.66 -27.03
N LYS A 4 0.17 -14.58 -27.64
CA LYS A 4 1.08 -13.66 -26.95
C LYS A 4 0.39 -13.03 -25.73
N PHE A 5 1.10 -13.01 -24.61
CA PHE A 5 0.66 -12.25 -23.43
C PHE A 5 0.84 -10.76 -23.65
N ILE A 6 -0.27 -10.02 -23.60
CA ILE A 6 -0.32 -8.57 -23.66
C ILE A 6 -0.94 -8.10 -22.34
N ILE A 7 -0.13 -7.42 -21.53
CA ILE A 7 -0.49 -6.86 -20.23
C ILE A 7 -0.83 -5.38 -20.41
N TYR A 8 -1.95 -4.94 -19.85
CA TYR A 8 -2.33 -3.53 -19.78
C TYR A 8 -2.39 -3.10 -18.31
N GLN A 9 -1.50 -2.19 -17.91
CA GLN A 9 -1.45 -1.68 -16.54
C GLN A 9 -2.46 -0.55 -16.35
N ILE A 10 -3.24 -0.63 -15.27
CA ILE A 10 -4.28 0.33 -14.91
C ILE A 10 -4.07 0.78 -13.47
N LEU A 11 -3.83 2.08 -13.28
CA LEU A 11 -4.05 2.73 -11.99
C LEU A 11 -5.53 3.10 -11.88
N LEU A 12 -6.33 2.24 -11.23
CA LEU A 12 -7.79 2.28 -11.31
C LEU A 12 -8.37 3.63 -10.87
N ARG A 13 -7.83 4.20 -9.79
CA ARG A 13 -8.26 5.51 -9.24
C ARG A 13 -8.20 6.65 -10.26
N VAL A 14 -7.34 6.56 -11.28
CA VAL A 14 -7.22 7.55 -12.36
C VAL A 14 -8.01 7.10 -13.58
N PHE A 15 -7.80 5.86 -14.03
CA PHE A 15 -8.36 5.36 -15.28
C PHE A 15 -9.89 5.38 -15.32
N ALA A 16 -10.54 4.96 -14.24
CA ALA A 16 -11.99 4.88 -14.15
C ALA A 16 -12.63 6.16 -13.57
N ASN A 17 -11.86 7.22 -13.33
CA ASN A 17 -12.38 8.46 -12.79
C ASN A 17 -12.97 9.33 -13.90
N THR A 18 -14.28 9.52 -13.88
CA THR A 18 -15.00 10.35 -14.85
C THR A 18 -15.12 11.82 -14.40
N ASN A 19 -14.66 12.14 -13.19
CA ASN A 19 -14.62 13.51 -12.70
C ASN A 19 -13.57 14.31 -13.48
N ARG A 20 -14.00 15.45 -14.04
CA ARG A 20 -13.11 16.34 -14.82
C ARG A 20 -12.29 17.29 -13.96
N LYS A 21 -12.55 17.36 -12.65
CA LYS A 21 -11.76 18.16 -11.71
C LYS A 21 -10.45 17.45 -11.38
N CYS A 22 -9.35 18.16 -11.57
CA CYS A 22 -8.01 17.71 -11.21
C CYS A 22 -7.30 18.84 -10.47
N VAL A 23 -7.70 19.06 -9.21
CA VAL A 23 -7.12 20.10 -8.36
C VAL A 23 -5.93 19.51 -7.61
N SER A 24 -4.76 20.14 -7.73
CA SER A 24 -3.57 19.73 -6.98
C SER A 24 -3.86 19.77 -5.48
N GLY A 25 -3.53 18.68 -4.76
CA GLY A 25 -3.85 18.53 -3.34
C GLY A 25 -5.35 18.42 -3.02
N GLY A 26 -6.21 18.24 -4.03
CA GLY A 26 -7.66 18.15 -3.84
C GLY A 26 -8.08 16.86 -3.15
N SER A 27 -9.08 16.97 -2.27
CA SER A 27 -9.67 15.85 -1.54
C SER A 27 -10.40 14.86 -2.46
N LEU A 28 -10.67 13.65 -1.96
CA LEU A 28 -11.48 12.65 -2.67
C LEU A 28 -12.84 13.22 -3.11
N ARG A 29 -13.48 14.06 -2.30
CA ARG A 29 -14.77 14.70 -2.67
C ARG A 29 -14.62 15.65 -3.86
N LEU A 30 -13.48 16.34 -3.97
CA LEU A 30 -13.25 17.33 -5.03
C LEU A 30 -12.81 16.67 -6.33
N ASN A 31 -11.82 15.78 -6.24
CA ASN A 31 -11.17 15.14 -7.39
C ASN A 31 -11.83 13.83 -7.82
N GLY A 32 -12.62 13.20 -6.94
CA GLY A 32 -13.15 11.87 -7.17
C GLY A 32 -12.06 10.79 -7.16
N SER A 33 -12.48 9.56 -7.43
CA SER A 33 -11.62 8.41 -7.68
C SER A 33 -12.35 7.47 -8.63
N GLY A 34 -11.60 6.76 -9.46
CA GLY A 34 -12.13 5.67 -10.26
C GLY A 34 -12.71 4.55 -9.38
N LYS A 35 -13.70 3.85 -9.92
CA LYS A 35 -14.48 2.83 -9.20
C LYS A 35 -14.33 1.45 -9.81
N PHE A 36 -14.50 0.40 -9.00
CA PHE A 36 -14.55 -0.99 -9.47
C PHE A 36 -15.65 -1.20 -10.53
N SER A 37 -16.80 -0.54 -10.39
CA SER A 37 -17.88 -0.52 -11.38
C SER A 37 -17.48 0.12 -12.71
N GLY A 38 -16.49 1.02 -12.70
CA GLY A 38 -15.94 1.67 -13.89
C GLY A 38 -15.26 0.70 -14.85
N MET A 39 -14.79 -0.45 -14.36
CA MET A 39 -14.42 -1.61 -15.19
C MET A 39 -15.67 -2.35 -15.67
N SER A 40 -16.47 -1.63 -16.45
CA SER A 40 -17.69 -2.12 -17.06
C SER A 40 -17.41 -3.15 -18.15
N ARG A 41 -18.42 -3.94 -18.49
CA ARG A 41 -18.37 -4.89 -19.62
C ARG A 41 -17.85 -4.24 -20.91
N LYS A 42 -18.35 -3.04 -21.24
CA LYS A 42 -17.92 -2.29 -22.44
C LYS A 42 -16.43 -1.96 -22.43
N VAL A 43 -15.91 -1.51 -21.29
CA VAL A 43 -14.47 -1.20 -21.13
C VAL A 43 -13.63 -2.45 -21.30
N LEU A 44 -14.00 -3.53 -20.62
CA LEU A 44 -13.27 -4.81 -20.68
C LEU A 44 -13.31 -5.43 -22.09
N GLU A 45 -14.47 -5.43 -22.75
CA GLU A 45 -14.60 -5.88 -24.15
C GLU A 45 -13.76 -5.02 -25.11
N SER A 46 -13.67 -3.71 -24.87
CA SER A 46 -12.80 -2.82 -25.67
C SER A 46 -11.32 -3.16 -25.50
N LEU A 47 -10.87 -3.39 -24.26
CA LEU A 47 -9.49 -3.82 -23.98
C LEU A 47 -9.19 -5.17 -24.62
N ARG A 48 -10.12 -6.13 -24.54
CA ARG A 48 -9.98 -7.43 -25.20
C ARG A 48 -9.91 -7.28 -26.72
N LYS A 49 -10.76 -6.45 -27.33
CA LYS A 49 -10.71 -6.16 -28.78
C LYS A 49 -9.41 -5.46 -29.19
N PHE A 50 -8.84 -4.64 -28.30
CA PHE A 50 -7.53 -4.03 -28.49
C PHE A 50 -6.37 -5.04 -28.44
N GLY A 51 -6.63 -6.29 -28.03
CA GLY A 51 -5.65 -7.36 -27.98
C GLY A 51 -5.09 -7.64 -26.58
N VAL A 52 -5.58 -6.95 -25.55
CA VAL A 52 -5.18 -7.21 -24.17
C VAL A 52 -5.60 -8.62 -23.75
N THR A 53 -4.74 -9.27 -22.97
CA THR A 53 -4.98 -10.61 -22.41
C THR A 53 -5.02 -10.58 -20.88
N HIS A 54 -4.25 -9.69 -20.27
CA HIS A 54 -4.11 -9.53 -18.82
C HIS A 54 -4.23 -8.05 -18.47
N ILE A 55 -4.96 -7.74 -17.40
CA ILE A 55 -4.99 -6.41 -16.81
C ILE A 55 -4.22 -6.46 -15.50
N TRP A 56 -3.23 -5.59 -15.37
CA TRP A 56 -2.55 -5.34 -14.12
C TRP A 56 -3.21 -4.16 -13.42
N TYR A 57 -3.94 -4.44 -12.34
CA TYR A 57 -4.61 -3.43 -11.54
C TYR A 57 -3.69 -2.95 -10.41
N THR A 58 -3.13 -1.77 -10.55
CA THR A 58 -2.27 -1.12 -9.55
C THR A 58 -3.12 -0.34 -8.54
N GLY A 59 -2.70 -0.36 -7.28
CA GLY A 59 -3.30 0.42 -6.19
C GLY A 59 -4.64 -0.11 -5.68
N ILE A 60 -4.88 -1.42 -5.85
CA ILE A 60 -6.08 -2.10 -5.37
C ILE A 60 -6.04 -2.33 -3.86
N ILE A 61 -4.94 -2.90 -3.37
CA ILE A 61 -4.73 -3.20 -1.95
C ILE A 61 -4.80 -1.90 -1.13
N GLU A 62 -5.38 -2.00 0.07
CA GLU A 62 -5.57 -0.84 0.92
C GLU A 62 -4.23 -0.18 1.30
N HIS A 63 -4.07 1.05 0.84
CA HIS A 63 -2.91 1.89 1.07
C HIS A 63 -3.32 3.14 1.85
N ALA A 64 -2.36 3.70 2.57
CA ALA A 64 -2.60 4.84 3.44
C ALA A 64 -3.17 6.04 2.68
N THR A 65 -4.19 6.69 3.25
CA THR A 65 -4.86 7.86 2.69
C THR A 65 -5.31 8.80 3.79
N ALA A 66 -5.17 10.11 3.57
CA ALA A 66 -5.70 11.13 4.48
C ALA A 66 -7.23 11.25 4.43
N THR A 67 -7.90 10.47 3.57
CA THR A 67 -9.36 10.50 3.40
C THR A 67 -10.02 9.59 4.43
N PRO A 68 -10.91 10.11 5.30
CA PRO A 68 -11.70 9.28 6.19
C PRO A 68 -12.86 8.59 5.46
N PHE A 69 -13.17 7.37 5.88
CA PHE A 69 -14.37 6.62 5.47
C PHE A 69 -15.22 6.31 6.70
N GLY A 70 -15.71 7.36 7.37
CA GLY A 70 -16.43 7.24 8.65
C GLY A 70 -17.67 6.34 8.61
N GLN A 71 -18.29 6.16 7.44
CA GLN A 71 -19.42 5.23 7.25
C GLN A 71 -19.08 3.75 7.49
N ILE A 72 -17.79 3.39 7.44
CA ILE A 72 -17.25 2.07 7.78
C ILE A 72 -16.28 2.13 8.96
N GLY A 73 -16.29 3.23 9.74
CA GLY A 73 -15.43 3.38 10.92
C GLY A 73 -13.95 3.70 10.63
N LEU A 74 -13.53 3.78 9.36
CA LEU A 74 -12.14 4.08 9.02
C LEU A 74 -11.84 5.58 9.10
N LYS A 75 -10.80 5.91 9.86
CA LYS A 75 -10.27 7.28 9.97
C LYS A 75 -9.30 7.55 8.82
N GLY A 76 -9.12 8.82 8.49
CA GLY A 76 -8.04 9.23 7.60
C GLY A 76 -6.70 9.10 8.31
N ASP A 77 -5.71 8.60 7.58
CA ASP A 77 -4.34 8.45 8.06
C ASP A 77 -3.65 9.82 8.22
N ASN A 78 -2.57 9.86 9.01
CA ASN A 78 -1.88 11.11 9.29
C ASN A 78 -1.25 11.70 8.01
N ARG A 79 -1.60 12.95 7.70
CA ARG A 79 -1.18 13.68 6.50
C ARG A 79 0.33 13.87 6.37
N LEU A 80 1.09 13.84 7.47
CA LEU A 80 2.54 13.95 7.44
C LEU A 80 3.18 12.73 6.77
N VAL A 81 2.58 11.56 6.93
CA VAL A 81 3.08 10.27 6.42
C VAL A 81 2.18 9.70 5.33
N VAL A 82 1.49 10.58 4.58
CA VAL A 82 0.73 10.24 3.37
C VAL A 82 1.12 11.23 2.27
N LYS A 83 1.50 10.72 1.10
CA LYS A 83 1.77 11.61 -0.06
C LYS A 83 0.47 12.16 -0.63
N GLY A 84 0.22 13.45 -0.35
CA GLY A 84 -1.01 14.14 -0.75
C GLY A 84 -2.24 13.64 0.00
N GLU A 85 -3.41 13.66 -0.63
CA GLU A 85 -4.67 13.16 -0.02
C GLU A 85 -4.88 11.66 -0.24
N ALA A 86 -4.66 11.23 -1.49
CA ALA A 86 -4.96 9.87 -1.94
C ALA A 86 -3.87 8.86 -1.58
N GLY A 87 -2.71 9.32 -1.11
CA GLY A 87 -1.57 8.49 -0.79
C GLY A 87 -0.88 7.84 -2.00
N SER A 88 0.18 7.12 -1.70
CA SER A 88 0.91 6.29 -2.67
C SER A 88 0.24 4.92 -2.76
N PRO A 89 -0.04 4.38 -3.96
CA PRO A 89 -0.59 3.03 -4.11
C PRO A 89 0.37 1.92 -3.64
N TYR A 90 1.63 2.27 -3.34
CA TYR A 90 2.65 1.34 -2.84
C TYR A 90 2.86 1.45 -1.32
N ALA A 91 2.25 2.42 -0.63
CA ALA A 91 2.29 2.54 0.83
C ALA A 91 1.14 1.73 1.45
N ILE A 92 1.23 0.40 1.35
CA ILE A 92 0.19 -0.53 1.83
C ILE A 92 0.02 -0.40 3.34
N LYS A 93 -1.22 -0.23 3.81
CA LYS A 93 -1.54 -0.18 5.25
C LYS A 93 -2.32 -1.41 5.73
N ASP A 94 -3.04 -2.07 4.83
CA ASP A 94 -3.68 -3.35 5.10
C ASP A 94 -3.59 -4.23 3.84
N TYR A 95 -2.91 -5.38 3.96
CA TYR A 95 -2.82 -6.34 2.88
C TYR A 95 -4.08 -7.17 2.67
N TYR A 96 -4.96 -7.26 3.65
CA TYR A 96 -6.09 -8.17 3.66
C TYR A 96 -7.37 -7.50 3.15
N ASP A 97 -7.27 -6.26 2.68
CA ASP A 97 -8.39 -5.48 2.20
C ASP A 97 -8.04 -4.67 0.93
N VAL A 98 -9.08 -4.14 0.28
CA VAL A 98 -8.97 -3.25 -0.88
C VAL A 98 -9.30 -1.82 -0.51
N ASN A 99 -8.68 -0.85 -1.20
CA ASN A 99 -8.83 0.55 -0.86
C ASN A 99 -10.29 1.02 -0.99
N PRO A 100 -10.93 1.52 0.10
CA PRO A 100 -12.35 1.89 0.08
C PRO A 100 -12.71 3.00 -0.92
N CYS A 101 -11.73 3.80 -1.35
CA CYS A 101 -11.96 4.86 -2.33
C CYS A 101 -12.37 4.32 -3.71
N LEU A 102 -12.08 3.05 -3.99
CA LEU A 102 -12.36 2.38 -5.26
C LEU A 102 -13.75 1.75 -5.32
N ALA A 103 -14.45 1.63 -4.19
CA ALA A 103 -15.82 1.11 -4.15
C ALA A 103 -16.85 2.23 -4.32
N ASP A 104 -17.97 1.94 -4.97
CA ASP A 104 -19.14 2.82 -4.96
C ASP A 104 -19.76 2.87 -3.56
N ASN A 105 -19.86 1.71 -2.90
CA ASN A 105 -20.14 1.58 -1.49
C ASN A 105 -18.92 1.03 -0.73
N PRO A 106 -18.17 1.88 -0.01
CA PRO A 106 -17.07 1.46 0.88
C PRO A 106 -17.35 0.28 1.82
N ALA A 107 -18.61 0.08 2.25
CA ALA A 107 -18.98 -1.06 3.11
C ALA A 107 -18.98 -2.40 2.37
N SER A 108 -19.12 -2.38 1.04
CA SER A 108 -19.16 -3.54 0.16
C SER A 108 -17.89 -3.67 -0.70
N ARG A 109 -16.79 -3.05 -0.27
CA ARG A 109 -15.58 -2.90 -1.09
C ARG A 109 -14.99 -4.22 -1.59
N MET A 110 -14.94 -5.25 -0.74
CA MET A 110 -14.46 -6.59 -1.12
C MET A 110 -15.39 -7.24 -2.14
N GLU A 111 -16.70 -7.19 -1.89
CA GLU A 111 -17.73 -7.74 -2.78
C GLU A 111 -17.70 -7.05 -4.16
N GLU A 112 -17.51 -5.73 -4.19
CA GLU A 112 -17.38 -4.96 -5.43
C GLU A 112 -16.08 -5.27 -6.20
N PHE A 113 -14.98 -5.49 -5.47
CA PHE A 113 -13.71 -5.92 -6.04
C PHE A 113 -13.83 -7.32 -6.67
N GLU A 114 -14.38 -8.29 -5.95
CA GLU A 114 -14.63 -9.64 -6.47
C GLU A 114 -15.54 -9.61 -7.71
N ALA A 115 -16.58 -8.77 -7.69
CA ALA A 115 -17.44 -8.58 -8.85
C ALA A 115 -16.67 -7.97 -10.05
N MET A 116 -15.68 -7.09 -9.82
CA MET A 116 -14.80 -6.58 -10.87
C MET A 116 -13.92 -7.69 -11.46
N VAL A 117 -13.34 -8.53 -10.61
CA VAL A 117 -12.54 -9.68 -11.03
C VAL A 117 -13.38 -10.65 -11.87
N GLU A 118 -14.60 -10.97 -11.41
CA GLU A 118 -15.52 -11.85 -12.13
C GLU A 118 -15.91 -11.27 -13.49
N ARG A 119 -16.23 -9.97 -13.56
CA ARG A 119 -16.50 -9.28 -14.85
C ARG A 119 -15.29 -9.35 -15.79
N THR A 120 -14.08 -9.20 -15.26
CA THR A 120 -12.83 -9.28 -16.03
C THR A 120 -12.64 -10.68 -16.62
N HIS A 121 -12.86 -11.72 -15.82
CA HIS A 121 -12.81 -13.12 -16.28
C HIS A 121 -13.90 -13.44 -17.32
N LYS A 122 -15.13 -12.93 -17.15
CA LYS A 122 -16.23 -13.05 -18.13
C LYS A 122 -15.90 -12.40 -19.48
N ALA A 123 -15.05 -11.36 -19.49
CA ALA A 123 -14.53 -10.75 -20.70
C ALA A 123 -13.32 -11.49 -21.31
N HIS A 124 -12.99 -12.68 -20.78
CA HIS A 124 -11.82 -13.47 -21.15
C HIS A 124 -10.48 -12.75 -20.92
N LEU A 125 -10.41 -11.85 -19.94
CA LEU A 125 -9.19 -11.19 -19.50
C LEU A 125 -8.73 -11.80 -18.18
N LYS A 126 -7.43 -11.81 -17.92
CA LYS A 126 -6.85 -12.25 -16.65
C LYS A 126 -6.51 -11.05 -15.76
N VAL A 127 -6.50 -11.27 -14.45
CA VAL A 127 -6.21 -10.24 -13.44
C VAL A 127 -4.81 -10.44 -12.89
N ILE A 128 -4.08 -9.34 -12.72
CA ILE A 128 -2.81 -9.26 -11.99
C ILE A 128 -2.95 -8.14 -10.94
N LEU A 129 -2.56 -8.42 -9.71
CA LEU A 129 -2.49 -7.44 -8.62
C LEU A 129 -1.03 -7.13 -8.29
N ASP A 130 -0.77 -5.90 -7.83
CA ASP A 130 0.53 -5.54 -7.26
C ASP A 130 0.74 -6.22 -5.91
N PHE A 131 1.91 -6.84 -5.75
CA PHE A 131 2.40 -7.29 -4.45
C PHE A 131 3.64 -6.44 -4.11
N VAL A 132 3.62 -5.77 -2.95
CA VAL A 132 4.65 -4.81 -2.53
C VAL A 132 5.43 -5.36 -1.33
N PRO A 133 6.37 -6.30 -1.51
CA PRO A 133 7.03 -6.97 -0.38
C PRO A 133 8.19 -6.16 0.22
N ASN A 134 8.62 -5.05 -0.38
CA ASN A 134 9.82 -4.34 0.10
C ASN A 134 9.55 -3.48 1.35
N HIS A 135 8.35 -2.89 1.44
CA HIS A 135 8.01 -1.91 2.47
C HIS A 135 6.52 -1.89 2.75
N LEU A 136 6.14 -1.31 3.89
CA LEU A 136 4.75 -1.03 4.28
C LEU A 136 4.57 0.44 4.57
N SER A 137 3.34 0.93 4.65
CA SER A 137 3.06 2.26 5.19
C SER A 137 3.56 2.38 6.64
N ARG A 138 4.00 3.58 7.03
CA ARG A 138 4.32 3.88 8.44
C ARG A 138 3.15 3.65 9.40
N VAL A 139 1.93 3.72 8.89
CA VAL A 139 0.67 3.50 9.64
C VAL A 139 0.03 2.14 9.34
N TYR A 140 0.83 1.13 8.96
CA TYR A 140 0.30 -0.21 8.74
C TYR A 140 -0.46 -0.73 9.97
N GLY A 141 -1.65 -1.26 9.73
CA GLY A 141 -2.54 -1.82 10.74
C GLY A 141 -3.79 -2.34 10.05
N SER A 142 -4.00 -3.65 10.10
CA SER A 142 -5.17 -4.27 9.48
C SER A 142 -6.38 -4.16 10.40
N ASP A 143 -7.55 -3.81 9.85
CA ASP A 143 -8.83 -3.81 10.55
C ASP A 143 -9.66 -5.08 10.29
N VAL A 144 -9.31 -5.84 9.25
CA VAL A 144 -10.00 -7.10 8.88
C VAL A 144 -9.26 -8.36 9.32
N ASN A 145 -7.93 -8.33 9.47
CA ASN A 145 -7.15 -9.48 9.91
C ASN A 145 -6.94 -9.44 11.45
N PRO A 146 -7.45 -10.43 12.22
CA PRO A 146 -7.30 -10.46 13.66
C PRO A 146 -5.90 -10.87 14.13
N ALA A 147 -5.02 -11.37 13.25
CA ALA A 147 -3.66 -11.75 13.61
C ALA A 147 -2.79 -10.53 13.96
N PRO A 148 -1.72 -10.70 14.77
CA PRO A 148 -0.76 -9.63 15.02
C PRO A 148 -0.17 -9.07 13.72
N GLY A 149 -0.22 -7.75 13.57
CA GLY A 149 0.31 -7.04 12.40
C GLY A 149 1.84 -6.97 12.39
N PHE A 150 2.40 -6.56 11.25
CA PHE A 150 3.84 -6.35 11.13
C PHE A 150 4.34 -5.34 12.17
N GLY A 151 5.43 -5.69 12.86
CA GLY A 151 6.08 -4.86 13.87
C GLY A 151 5.42 -4.86 15.25
N THR A 152 4.31 -5.58 15.45
CA THR A 152 3.64 -5.66 16.76
C THR A 152 4.45 -6.43 17.81
N GLU A 153 5.31 -7.33 17.36
CA GLU A 153 6.15 -8.19 18.18
C GLU A 153 7.65 -7.95 17.93
N ASP A 154 8.01 -6.78 17.38
CA ASP A 154 9.41 -6.42 17.16
C ASP A 154 10.07 -5.96 18.46
N ASP A 155 11.33 -6.33 18.65
CA ASP A 155 12.19 -5.71 19.66
C ASP A 155 12.67 -4.35 19.13
N THR A 156 12.02 -3.28 19.58
CA THR A 156 12.33 -1.91 19.16
C THR A 156 13.58 -1.33 19.84
N SER A 157 14.18 -2.03 20.82
CA SER A 157 15.39 -1.58 21.50
C SER A 157 16.66 -1.78 20.68
N VAL A 158 16.59 -2.60 19.62
CA VAL A 158 17.72 -2.93 18.75
C VAL A 158 17.51 -2.37 17.35
N ALA A 159 18.60 -1.95 16.68
CA ALA A 159 18.53 -1.45 15.31
C ALA A 159 18.17 -2.57 14.30
N PHE A 160 18.61 -3.79 14.60
CA PHE A 160 18.36 -4.99 13.81
C PHE A 160 18.18 -6.20 14.72
N SER A 161 17.19 -7.02 14.36
CA SER A 161 17.04 -8.41 14.77
C SER A 161 16.51 -9.17 13.57
N ALA A 162 17.05 -10.34 13.26
CA ALA A 162 16.53 -11.16 12.16
C ALA A 162 15.06 -11.58 12.36
N ASP A 163 14.56 -11.52 13.60
CA ASP A 163 13.17 -11.81 13.92
C ASP A 163 12.25 -10.59 13.79
N ASN A 164 12.79 -9.36 13.76
CA ASN A 164 11.98 -8.14 13.58
C ASN A 164 11.44 -8.03 12.14
N ASN A 165 10.26 -7.45 11.99
CA ASN A 165 9.70 -7.07 10.70
C ASN A 165 10.29 -5.79 10.15
N PHE A 166 10.73 -4.86 10.99
CA PHE A 166 11.29 -3.58 10.59
C PHE A 166 12.71 -3.36 11.11
N TYR A 167 13.40 -2.42 10.48
CA TYR A 167 14.64 -1.85 11.02
C TYR A 167 14.32 -0.58 11.80
N TYR A 168 14.93 -0.46 12.98
CA TYR A 168 14.71 0.66 13.90
C TYR A 168 15.97 1.51 14.04
N LEU A 169 15.79 2.72 14.53
CA LEU A 169 16.83 3.66 14.91
C LEU A 169 16.66 3.95 16.41
N PRO A 170 17.23 3.10 17.29
CA PRO A 170 17.02 3.21 18.73
C PRO A 170 17.48 4.57 19.27
N GLY A 171 16.65 5.20 20.09
CA GLY A 171 16.94 6.49 20.69
C GLY A 171 16.67 7.70 19.78
N GLU A 172 16.25 7.50 18.52
CA GLU A 172 15.91 8.59 17.61
C GLU A 172 14.39 8.72 17.44
N HIS A 173 13.90 9.97 17.45
CA HIS A 173 12.54 10.30 17.05
C HIS A 173 12.47 10.56 15.55
N PHE A 174 11.41 10.10 14.88
CA PHE A 174 11.17 10.46 13.49
C PHE A 174 11.05 11.97 13.36
N ASN A 175 11.85 12.54 12.46
CA ASN A 175 11.98 13.98 12.27
C ASN A 175 11.63 14.35 10.83
N ALA A 176 10.53 15.06 10.67
CA ALA A 176 10.01 15.45 9.37
C ALA A 176 10.47 16.84 8.88
N ALA A 177 11.48 17.45 9.52
CA ALA A 177 11.98 18.77 9.14
C ALA A 177 12.51 18.84 7.69
N ASN A 178 12.95 17.71 7.11
CA ASN A 178 13.37 17.63 5.72
C ASN A 178 12.23 17.26 4.73
N ILE A 179 11.00 17.09 5.24
CA ILE A 179 9.80 16.72 4.50
C ILE A 179 8.88 17.94 4.32
N THR A 180 8.68 18.72 5.38
CA THR A 180 7.75 19.87 5.42
C THR A 180 8.22 20.95 6.40
N ASP A 181 7.89 22.21 6.09
CA ASP A 181 8.09 23.35 6.99
C ASP A 181 6.87 23.62 7.90
N ASP A 182 5.77 22.88 7.72
CA ASP A 182 4.55 23.03 8.52
C ASP A 182 4.71 22.37 9.90
N LYS A 183 4.94 23.21 10.91
CA LYS A 183 5.10 22.78 12.31
C LYS A 183 3.88 22.05 12.87
N ALA A 184 2.67 22.51 12.56
CA ALA A 184 1.46 21.86 13.07
C ALA A 184 1.30 20.45 12.48
N LEU A 185 1.70 20.27 11.22
CA LEU A 185 1.72 18.96 10.59
C LEU A 185 2.81 18.05 11.19
N MET A 186 4.00 18.58 11.47
CA MET A 186 5.07 17.83 12.14
C MET A 186 4.64 17.36 13.54
N ASP A 187 4.02 18.24 14.32
CA ASP A 187 3.56 17.93 15.69
C ASP A 187 2.38 16.92 15.70
N SER A 188 1.74 16.69 14.56
CA SER A 188 0.58 15.78 14.45
C SER A 188 0.94 14.30 14.45
N TYR A 189 2.21 13.94 14.18
CA TYR A 189 2.67 12.57 14.06
C TYR A 189 3.92 12.35 14.91
N SER A 190 3.96 11.23 15.64
CA SER A 190 5.10 10.83 16.44
C SER A 190 5.41 9.36 16.20
N GLU A 191 6.68 9.05 16.00
CA GLU A 191 7.20 7.69 15.88
C GLU A 191 8.51 7.63 16.66
N PHE A 192 8.55 6.75 17.67
CA PHE A 192 9.73 6.50 18.49
C PHE A 192 9.75 5.02 18.92
N PRO A 193 10.88 4.31 18.70
CA PRO A 193 12.02 4.75 17.90
C PRO A 193 11.65 4.91 16.42
N ALA A 194 12.37 5.78 15.73
CA ALA A 194 12.18 5.98 14.29
C ALA A 194 12.46 4.67 13.53
N LYS A 195 11.71 4.44 12.46
CA LYS A 195 11.88 3.29 11.56
C LYS A 195 12.52 3.69 10.25
N VAL A 196 13.38 2.82 9.72
CA VAL A 196 14.10 3.03 8.45
C VAL A 196 13.11 3.11 7.29
N THR A 197 13.30 4.08 6.41
CA THR A 197 12.40 4.33 5.28
C THR A 197 12.56 3.28 4.19
N GLY A 198 11.48 2.95 3.47
CA GLY A 198 11.43 1.85 2.49
C GLY A 198 12.46 1.88 1.35
N ASN A 199 13.09 3.02 1.06
CA ASN A 199 14.15 3.18 0.06
C ASN A 199 15.57 3.09 0.67
N ASP A 200 15.73 2.35 1.76
CA ASP A 200 17.02 2.15 2.47
C ASP A 200 17.62 3.47 3.01
N CYS A 201 16.76 4.42 3.40
CA CYS A 201 17.19 5.66 4.05
C CYS A 201 17.31 5.43 5.57
N PHE A 202 18.50 5.03 6.02
CA PHE A 202 18.86 4.74 7.42
C PHE A 202 19.14 6.04 8.20
N THR A 203 18.11 6.87 8.36
CA THR A 203 18.15 8.08 9.19
C THR A 203 16.75 8.39 9.72
N ALA A 204 16.66 8.99 10.90
CA ALA A 204 15.39 9.46 11.42
C ALA A 204 14.90 10.75 10.75
N SER A 205 15.70 11.38 9.88
CA SER A 205 15.37 12.64 9.21
C SER A 205 15.28 12.53 7.67
N PRO A 206 14.44 11.64 7.12
CA PRO A 206 14.35 11.44 5.66
C PRO A 206 13.87 12.71 4.95
N GLY A 207 14.25 12.86 3.69
CA GLY A 207 13.86 13.98 2.85
C GLY A 207 12.52 13.78 2.14
N ARG A 208 11.94 14.88 1.66
CA ARG A 208 10.68 14.87 0.88
C ARG A 208 10.65 13.93 -0.35
N ASN A 209 11.84 13.64 -0.90
CA ASN A 209 12.00 12.79 -2.08
C ASN A 209 12.23 11.31 -1.70
N ASP A 210 12.48 11.02 -0.42
CA ASP A 210 12.50 9.64 0.08
C ASP A 210 11.07 9.08 0.10
N TRP A 211 10.99 7.77 0.31
CA TRP A 211 9.71 7.07 0.49
C TRP A 211 9.22 7.21 1.92
N TYR A 212 9.31 8.44 2.48
CA TYR A 212 9.13 8.75 3.90
C TYR A 212 7.79 8.28 4.49
N GLU A 213 6.80 7.99 3.66
CA GLU A 213 5.50 7.43 4.04
C GLU A 213 5.54 5.91 4.30
N THR A 214 6.69 5.28 4.07
CA THR A 214 6.90 3.83 4.13
C THR A 214 8.02 3.42 5.07
N VAL A 215 7.98 2.18 5.54
CA VAL A 215 8.97 1.53 6.40
C VAL A 215 9.53 0.30 5.71
N LYS A 216 10.87 0.16 5.73
CA LYS A 216 11.59 -0.97 5.15
C LYS A 216 11.30 -2.26 5.91
N LEU A 217 10.92 -3.30 5.16
CA LEU A 217 10.77 -4.65 5.71
C LEU A 217 12.12 -5.35 5.84
N ASN A 218 12.27 -6.07 6.93
CA ASN A 218 13.44 -6.84 7.27
C ASN A 218 13.22 -8.33 6.95
N TYR A 219 14.03 -8.84 6.02
CA TYR A 219 14.03 -10.25 5.61
C TYR A 219 15.26 -11.03 6.12
N GLY A 220 15.91 -10.51 7.16
CA GLY A 220 17.12 -11.09 7.77
C GLY A 220 18.43 -10.58 7.15
N ILE A 221 18.48 -9.34 6.66
CA ILE A 221 19.73 -8.74 6.11
C ILE A 221 20.23 -7.67 7.08
N ASP A 222 21.36 -7.91 7.71
CA ASP A 222 21.97 -6.96 8.64
C ASP A 222 22.78 -5.89 7.88
N TYR A 223 22.12 -4.81 7.48
CA TYR A 223 22.76 -3.68 6.80
C TYR A 223 23.80 -2.96 7.66
N ALA A 224 23.67 -2.97 8.99
CA ALA A 224 24.62 -2.31 9.89
C ALA A 224 25.96 -3.06 9.93
N ASN A 225 25.93 -4.39 9.72
CA ASN A 225 27.12 -5.24 9.72
C ASN A 225 27.54 -5.71 8.32
N GLY A 226 27.37 -4.86 7.32
CA GLY A 226 27.86 -5.09 5.96
C GLY A 226 26.99 -6.00 5.10
N GLY A 227 25.70 -6.14 5.43
CA GLY A 227 24.73 -6.95 4.68
C GLY A 227 24.81 -8.44 4.99
N GLN A 228 25.25 -8.82 6.19
CA GLN A 228 25.26 -10.21 6.63
C GLN A 228 23.84 -10.79 6.61
N THR A 229 23.73 -12.07 6.28
CA THR A 229 22.44 -12.74 6.09
C THR A 229 22.12 -13.68 7.25
N HIS A 230 20.87 -13.62 7.71
CA HIS A 230 20.33 -14.38 8.82
C HIS A 230 19.03 -15.06 8.37
N PHE A 231 19.17 -16.14 7.58
CA PHE A 231 18.05 -16.85 6.98
C PHE A 231 17.69 -18.16 7.69
N ASP A 232 18.49 -18.58 8.66
CA ASP A 232 18.23 -19.76 9.50
C ASP A 232 18.37 -19.39 10.99
N PRO A 233 17.29 -19.46 11.79
CA PRO A 233 15.92 -19.82 11.38
C PRO A 233 15.31 -18.78 10.42
N MET A 234 14.33 -19.20 9.62
CA MET A 234 13.65 -18.31 8.66
C MET A 234 12.97 -17.12 9.39
N PRO A 235 13.31 -15.86 9.03
CA PRO A 235 12.70 -14.66 9.58
C PRO A 235 11.17 -14.65 9.51
N ARG A 236 10.51 -14.05 10.52
CA ARG A 236 9.03 -13.95 10.57
C ARG A 236 8.44 -13.25 9.35
N THR A 237 9.11 -12.22 8.83
CA THR A 237 8.62 -11.47 7.66
C THR A 237 8.37 -12.36 6.45
N TRP A 238 9.21 -13.38 6.20
CA TRP A 238 8.98 -14.35 5.12
C TRP A 238 7.68 -15.13 5.30
N LYS A 239 7.39 -15.56 6.54
CA LYS A 239 6.17 -16.31 6.87
C LYS A 239 4.92 -15.42 6.70
N MET A 240 4.96 -14.21 7.25
CA MET A 240 3.84 -13.28 7.15
C MET A 240 3.56 -12.86 5.70
N MET A 241 4.59 -12.73 4.87
CA MET A 241 4.43 -12.42 3.44
C MET A 241 3.89 -13.61 2.64
N LEU A 242 4.23 -14.84 3.03
CA LEU A 242 3.59 -16.03 2.49
C LEU A 242 2.10 -16.05 2.84
N ASP A 243 1.72 -15.72 4.07
CA ASP A 243 0.32 -15.66 4.49
C ASP A 243 -0.47 -14.62 3.67
N VAL A 244 0.12 -13.45 3.42
CA VAL A 244 -0.45 -12.43 2.52
C VAL A 244 -0.66 -12.99 1.10
N LEU A 245 0.33 -13.68 0.54
CA LEU A 245 0.20 -14.27 -0.81
C LEU A 245 -0.88 -15.35 -0.86
N LEU A 246 -0.95 -16.20 0.16
CA LEU A 246 -1.95 -17.26 0.26
C LEU A 246 -3.38 -16.70 0.38
N TYR A 247 -3.55 -15.59 1.09
CA TYR A 247 -4.85 -14.92 1.20
C TYR A 247 -5.41 -14.51 -0.18
N TRP A 248 -4.58 -13.94 -1.06
CA TRP A 248 -5.01 -13.48 -2.38
C TRP A 248 -5.05 -14.57 -3.47
N CYS A 249 -4.43 -15.73 -3.21
CA CYS A 249 -4.38 -16.86 -4.15
C CYS A 249 -5.53 -17.87 -3.94
N GLY A 250 -6.19 -17.85 -2.78
CA GLY A 250 -7.38 -18.65 -2.46
C GLY A 250 -8.63 -18.15 -3.16
#